data_AF-A0A1L9QJK2-F1
#
_entry.id   AF-A0A1L9QJK2-F1
#
_cell.length_a   1.000
_cell.length_b   1.000
_cell.length_c   1.000
_cell.angle_alpha   90.00
_cell.angle_beta   90.00
_cell.angle_gamma   90.00
#
_symmetry.space_group_name_H-M   'P 1'
#
loop_
_entity.id
_entity.type
_entity.pdbx_description
1 polymer ?
#
loop_
_entity_poly.entity_id
_entity_poly.type
_entity_poly.pdbx_seq_one_letter_code
_entity_poly.pdbx_strand_id
1 'polypeptide(L)'
;MELCYRGLTYNYNPPTIEMGEEKVGGTYRGLEWRFRNIKKAPVMQTNLDLKYRGLSYHVGSEVKAPQAIPEVAPVTPVVAAAASMAGSVAETARALMISRDRSIKTRQQAMLGRLATEVGLTADSGKYWSRIQGKIQPTFRVNYEHHVGSYS
;
A
#
# COMPACT_ATOMS: atom_id res chain seq x y z
N MET A 1 3.53 24.17 35.88
CA MET A 1 4.99 24.18 35.68
C MET A 1 5.23 24.70 34.28
N GLU A 2 5.75 25.91 34.14
CA GLU A 2 6.07 26.48 32.83
C GLU A 2 7.37 25.86 32.32
N LEU A 3 7.40 25.50 31.03
CA LEU A 3 8.58 24.89 30.41
C LEU A 3 9.33 25.96 29.62
N CYS A 4 10.60 26.18 29.92
CA CYS A 4 11.46 27.13 29.21
C CYS A 4 12.33 26.40 28.19
N TYR A 5 12.22 26.76 26.91
CA TYR A 5 13.13 26.28 25.87
C TYR A 5 13.69 27.47 25.10
N ARG A 6 15.02 27.56 24.96
CA ARG A 6 15.73 28.65 24.27
C ARG A 6 15.34 30.08 24.74
N GLY A 7 15.04 30.23 26.03
CA GLY A 7 14.67 31.53 26.61
C GLY A 7 13.21 31.96 26.38
N LEU A 8 12.41 31.13 25.71
CA LEU A 8 10.96 31.31 25.56
C LEU A 8 10.23 30.40 26.55
N THR A 9 9.29 30.97 27.29
CA THR A 9 8.38 30.25 28.19
C THR A 9 7.20 29.71 27.37
N TYR A 10 7.00 28.40 27.42
CA TYR A 10 5.90 27.74 26.74
C TYR A 10 4.84 27.28 27.76
N ASN A 11 3.58 27.58 27.45
CA ASN A 11 2.44 26.97 28.11
C ASN A 11 2.14 25.62 27.42
N TYR A 12 2.47 24.53 28.09
CA TYR A 12 2.30 23.18 27.56
C TYR A 12 0.85 22.71 27.72
N ASN A 13 0.08 22.74 26.63
CA ASN A 13 -1.28 22.19 26.56
C ASN A 13 -1.30 20.99 25.58
N PRO A 14 -0.95 19.77 26.02
CA PRO A 14 -0.96 18.61 25.16
C PRO A 14 -2.39 18.24 24.75
N PRO A 15 -2.63 17.82 23.51
CA PRO A 15 -3.93 17.31 23.11
C PRO A 15 -4.23 16.01 23.88
N THR A 16 -5.43 15.91 24.46
CA THR A 16 -5.88 14.68 25.13
C THR A 16 -6.20 13.63 24.07
N ILE A 17 -5.40 12.57 24.01
CA ILE A 17 -5.58 11.46 23.06
C ILE A 17 -6.35 10.35 23.78
N GLU A 18 -7.54 10.02 23.27
CA GLU A 18 -8.28 8.87 23.77
C GLU A 18 -7.64 7.56 23.28
N MET A 19 -7.10 6.81 24.22
CA MET A 19 -6.64 5.44 23.99
C MET A 19 -7.83 4.49 24.11
N GLY A 20 -7.90 3.48 23.25
CA GLY A 20 -8.89 2.40 23.38
C GLY A 20 -8.60 1.58 24.65
N GLU A 21 -9.65 1.14 25.35
CA GLU A 21 -9.51 0.16 26.43
C GLU A 21 -9.24 -1.22 25.80
N GLU A 22 -8.05 -1.77 26.05
CA GLU A 22 -7.70 -3.08 25.54
C GLU A 22 -7.76 -4.16 26.62
N LYS A 23 -8.52 -5.21 26.30
CA LYS A 23 -8.62 -6.47 27.07
C LYS A 23 -7.56 -7.50 26.66
N VAL A 24 -6.74 -7.18 25.65
CA VAL A 24 -5.75 -8.08 25.04
C VAL A 24 -4.34 -7.63 25.43
N GLY A 25 -3.74 -8.40 26.34
CA GLY A 25 -2.36 -8.26 26.76
C GLY A 25 -1.89 -9.55 27.43
N GLY A 26 -0.57 -9.72 27.56
CA GLY A 26 0.00 -10.89 28.21
C GLY A 26 1.49 -10.76 28.44
N THR A 27 2.08 -11.76 29.09
CA THR A 27 3.53 -11.83 29.32
C THR A 27 4.16 -12.82 28.35
N TYR A 28 5.11 -12.37 27.53
CA TYR A 28 5.92 -13.24 26.68
C TYR A 28 7.38 -13.18 27.14
N ARG A 29 7.94 -14.33 27.55
CA ARG A 29 9.33 -14.45 28.06
C ARG A 29 9.66 -13.45 29.19
N GLY A 30 8.69 -13.20 30.07
CA GLY A 30 8.85 -12.25 31.17
C GLY A 30 8.69 -10.77 30.79
N LEU A 31 8.46 -10.45 29.50
CA LEU A 31 8.14 -9.10 29.06
C LEU A 31 6.64 -8.96 28.82
N GLU A 32 6.04 -7.94 29.41
CA GLU A 32 4.64 -7.62 29.18
C GLU A 32 4.49 -6.99 27.79
N TRP A 33 3.60 -7.56 26.97
CA TRP A 33 3.22 -6.97 25.69
C TRP A 33 1.74 -6.60 25.73
N ARG A 34 1.45 -5.40 25.21
CA ARG A 34 0.11 -4.80 25.13
C ARG A 34 0.03 -4.04 23.83
N PHE A 35 -1.08 -4.12 23.11
CA PHE A 35 -1.34 -3.16 22.05
C PHE A 35 -1.88 -1.86 22.67
N ARG A 36 -1.71 -0.76 21.95
CA ARG A 36 -2.17 0.57 22.37
C ARG A 36 -2.76 1.23 21.16
N ASN A 37 -3.97 0.83 20.80
CA ASN A 37 -4.67 1.42 19.67
C ASN A 37 -5.29 2.77 20.07
N ILE A 38 -4.99 3.80 19.28
CA ILE A 38 -5.64 5.12 19.39
C ILE A 38 -7.04 4.98 18.79
N LYS A 39 -8.09 5.45 19.47
CA LYS A 39 -9.48 5.30 18.97
C LYS A 39 -9.72 6.00 17.64
N LYS A 40 -9.04 7.12 17.41
CA LYS A 40 -9.13 7.91 16.18
C LYS A 40 -7.79 7.86 15.47
N ALA A 41 -7.73 7.22 14.31
CA ALA A 41 -6.55 7.26 13.47
C ALA A 41 -6.22 8.73 13.16
N PRO A 42 -4.96 9.16 13.35
CA PRO A 42 -4.56 10.52 13.04
C PRO A 42 -4.73 10.75 11.54
N VAL A 43 -5.71 11.58 11.17
CA VAL A 43 -5.91 12.02 9.79
C VAL A 43 -4.90 13.12 9.52
N MET A 44 -3.94 12.86 8.64
CA MET A 44 -3.02 13.89 8.16
C MET A 44 -3.81 14.92 7.35
N GLN A 45 -3.89 16.15 7.85
CA GLN A 45 -4.48 17.25 7.10
C GLN A 45 -3.51 17.69 6.02
N THR A 46 -3.97 17.76 4.77
CA THR A 46 -3.19 18.29 3.65
C THR A 46 -3.32 19.80 3.61
N ASN A 47 -2.20 20.52 3.52
CA ASN A 47 -2.19 21.98 3.32
C ASN A 47 -2.43 22.40 1.86
N LEU A 48 -2.97 21.51 1.02
CA LEU A 48 -3.15 21.75 -0.41
C LEU A 48 -4.57 22.26 -0.68
N ASP A 49 -4.67 23.32 -1.48
CA ASP A 49 -5.93 23.78 -2.05
C ASP A 49 -6.35 22.84 -3.18
N LEU A 50 -7.14 21.83 -2.84
CA LEU A 50 -7.67 20.90 -3.83
C LEU A 50 -8.71 21.63 -4.69
N LYS A 51 -8.73 21.37 -6.01
CA LYS A 51 -9.77 21.89 -6.91
C LYS A 51 -10.53 20.73 -7.53
N TYR A 52 -11.85 20.72 -7.36
CA TYR A 52 -12.73 19.74 -8.00
C TYR A 52 -13.74 20.47 -8.89
N ARG A 53 -13.75 20.15 -10.19
CA ARG A 53 -14.61 20.80 -11.21
C ARG A 53 -14.63 22.34 -11.12
N GLY A 54 -13.47 22.94 -10.87
CA GLY A 54 -13.31 24.40 -10.79
C GLY A 54 -13.63 25.02 -9.43
N LEU A 55 -14.16 24.27 -8.46
CA LEU A 55 -14.40 24.73 -7.10
C LEU A 55 -13.24 24.34 -6.20
N SER A 56 -12.76 25.28 -5.39
CA SER A 56 -11.77 24.98 -4.35
C SER A 56 -12.41 24.20 -3.21
N TYR A 57 -11.72 23.17 -2.77
CA TYR A 57 -12.09 22.30 -1.68
C TYR A 57 -11.01 22.38 -0.61
N HIS A 58 -11.42 22.72 0.61
CA HIS A 58 -10.57 22.65 1.79
C HIS A 58 -11.25 21.78 2.85
N VAL A 59 -10.46 20.97 3.55
CA VAL A 59 -10.96 20.18 4.68
C VAL A 59 -11.31 21.17 5.79
N GLY A 60 -12.61 21.34 6.06
CA GLY A 60 -13.14 22.35 6.99
C GLY A 60 -13.99 23.44 6.33
N SER A 61 -14.07 23.51 4.98
CA SER A 61 -15.16 24.28 4.36
C SER A 61 -16.48 23.63 4.72
N GLU A 62 -17.34 24.36 5.41
CA GLU A 62 -18.77 24.09 5.36
C GLU A 62 -19.21 24.22 3.90
N VAL A 63 -19.48 23.08 3.26
CA VAL A 63 -20.15 23.06 1.96
C VAL A 63 -21.55 23.60 2.21
N LYS A 64 -21.74 24.90 1.97
CA LYS A 64 -23.07 25.50 1.89
C LYS A 64 -23.86 24.67 0.88
N ALA A 65 -24.93 24.03 1.36
CA ALA A 65 -25.77 23.14 0.58
C ALA A 65 -26.11 23.78 -0.78
N PRO A 66 -25.97 23.06 -1.90
CA PRO A 66 -26.31 23.61 -3.20
C PRO A 66 -27.79 23.98 -3.21
N GLN A 67 -28.07 25.26 -3.45
CA GLN A 67 -29.41 25.72 -3.78
C GLN A 67 -29.92 24.99 -5.02
N ALA A 68 -31.20 24.63 -4.98
CA ALA A 68 -31.88 23.73 -5.89
C ALA A 68 -31.61 24.03 -7.37
N ILE A 69 -31.23 22.99 -8.10
CA ILE A 69 -31.18 22.93 -9.55
C ILE A 69 -32.64 22.78 -10.04
N PRO A 70 -33.15 23.61 -10.97
CA PRO A 70 -34.40 23.33 -11.63
C PRO A 70 -34.27 22.11 -12.55
N GLU A 71 -35.22 21.22 -12.36
CA GLU A 71 -35.51 19.96 -13.04
C GLU A 71 -35.57 20.07 -14.57
N VAL A 72 -34.70 19.35 -15.28
CA VAL A 72 -34.90 18.97 -16.69
C VAL A 72 -34.36 17.54 -16.92
N ALA A 73 -35.31 16.61 -17.12
CA ALA A 73 -35.33 15.39 -17.95
C ALA A 73 -34.14 14.39 -18.01
N PRO A 74 -34.40 13.07 -18.10
CA PRO A 74 -33.50 12.01 -17.70
C PRO A 74 -32.38 11.68 -18.71
N VAL A 75 -31.13 11.70 -18.25
CA VAL A 75 -29.96 11.19 -18.97
C VAL A 75 -29.57 9.79 -18.48
N THR A 76 -29.97 8.76 -19.22
CA THR A 76 -29.15 7.55 -19.41
C THR A 76 -28.02 7.92 -20.38
N PRO A 77 -26.71 7.61 -20.16
CA PRO A 77 -26.19 6.29 -19.76
C PRO A 77 -24.91 6.33 -18.86
N VAL A 78 -25.00 6.05 -17.55
CA VAL A 78 -23.81 5.92 -16.69
C VAL A 78 -23.22 4.49 -16.69
N VAL A 79 -23.93 3.51 -17.29
CA VAL A 79 -23.49 2.10 -17.29
C VAL A 79 -22.36 1.83 -18.31
N ALA A 80 -22.17 2.69 -19.31
CA ALA A 80 -21.14 2.49 -20.35
C ALA A 80 -19.71 2.85 -19.88
N ALA A 81 -19.55 3.77 -18.92
CA ALA A 81 -18.23 4.19 -18.42
C ALA A 81 -17.62 3.22 -17.40
N ALA A 82 -18.44 2.39 -16.73
CA ALA A 82 -17.95 1.32 -15.86
C ALA A 82 -17.34 0.15 -16.66
N ALA A 83 -17.82 -0.09 -17.89
CA ALA A 83 -17.31 -1.15 -18.75
C ALA A 83 -15.91 -0.83 -19.35
N SER A 84 -15.59 0.44 -19.59
CA SER A 84 -14.27 0.84 -20.09
C SER A 84 -13.18 0.80 -19.00
N MET A 85 -13.54 0.99 -17.73
CA MET A 85 -12.63 0.85 -16.58
C MET A 85 -12.41 -0.60 -16.13
N ALA A 86 -13.33 -1.52 -16.44
CA ALA A 86 -13.11 -2.95 -16.17
C ALA A 86 -11.99 -3.55 -17.04
N GLY A 87 -11.83 -3.06 -18.28
CA GLY A 87 -10.72 -3.45 -19.15
C GLY A 87 -9.35 -3.02 -18.62
N SER A 88 -9.26 -1.81 -18.06
CA SER A 88 -8.00 -1.27 -17.52
C SER A 88 -7.54 -2.00 -16.25
N VAL A 89 -8.46 -2.41 -15.38
CA VAL A 89 -8.13 -3.21 -14.19
C VAL A 89 -7.67 -4.63 -14.59
N ALA A 90 -8.33 -5.26 -15.56
CA ALA A 90 -7.91 -6.57 -16.04
C ALA A 90 -6.53 -6.54 -16.73
N GLU A 91 -6.25 -5.47 -17.47
CA GLU A 91 -4.97 -5.28 -18.15
C GLU A 91 -3.81 -4.96 -17.19
N THR A 92 -4.05 -4.12 -16.18
CA THR A 92 -3.08 -3.86 -15.11
C THR A 92 -2.79 -5.13 -14.30
N ALA A 93 -3.81 -5.91 -13.95
CA ALA A 93 -3.62 -7.20 -13.27
C ALA A 93 -2.76 -8.17 -14.12
N ARG A 94 -3.01 -8.22 -15.44
CA ARG A 94 -2.19 -9.02 -16.36
C ARG A 94 -0.73 -8.55 -16.40
N ALA A 95 -0.49 -7.23 -16.46
CA ALA A 95 0.85 -6.67 -16.45
C ALA A 95 1.61 -6.99 -15.14
N LEU A 96 0.93 -6.89 -14.00
CA LEU A 96 1.50 -7.28 -12.70
C LEU A 96 1.86 -8.77 -12.65
N MET A 97 1.00 -9.66 -13.14
CA MET A 97 1.31 -11.09 -13.21
C MET A 97 2.52 -11.39 -14.11
N ILE A 98 2.63 -10.72 -15.27
CA ILE A 98 3.76 -10.89 -16.18
C ILE A 98 5.07 -10.40 -15.55
N SER A 99 5.06 -9.21 -14.92
CA SER A 99 6.25 -8.66 -14.27
C SER A 99 6.72 -9.52 -13.10
N ARG A 100 5.78 -10.07 -12.32
CA ARG A 100 6.03 -11.05 -11.26
C ARG A 100 6.67 -12.33 -11.81
N ASP A 101 6.10 -12.91 -12.85
CA ASP A 101 6.65 -14.15 -13.41
C ASP A 101 8.06 -13.94 -13.99
N ARG A 102 8.35 -12.74 -14.52
CA ARG A 102 9.71 -12.35 -14.94
C ARG A 102 10.67 -12.24 -13.76
N SER A 103 10.27 -11.64 -12.64
CA SER A 103 11.15 -11.47 -11.47
C SER A 103 11.50 -12.79 -10.78
N ILE A 104 10.56 -13.74 -10.75
CA ILE A 104 10.82 -15.10 -10.25
C ILE A 104 11.87 -15.78 -11.14
N LYS A 105 11.74 -15.66 -12.46
CA LYS A 105 12.68 -16.25 -13.43
C LYS A 105 14.08 -15.68 -13.29
N THR A 106 14.22 -14.35 -13.19
CA THR A 106 15.54 -13.72 -13.07
C THR A 106 16.24 -14.14 -11.78
N ARG A 107 15.51 -14.25 -10.66
CA ARG A 107 16.05 -14.74 -9.38
C ARG A 107 16.50 -16.20 -9.47
N GLN A 108 15.69 -17.07 -10.07
CA GLN A 108 16.05 -18.48 -10.28
C GLN A 108 17.31 -18.63 -11.13
N GLN A 109 17.38 -17.91 -12.24
CA GLN A 109 18.53 -17.97 -13.15
C GLN A 109 19.80 -17.47 -12.45
N ALA A 110 19.71 -16.41 -11.64
CA ALA A 110 20.85 -15.92 -10.86
C ALA A 110 21.31 -16.95 -9.82
N MET A 111 20.39 -17.60 -9.09
CA MET A 111 20.73 -18.60 -8.09
C MET A 111 21.37 -19.85 -8.72
N LEU A 112 20.77 -20.36 -9.80
CA LEU A 112 21.32 -21.50 -10.54
C LEU A 112 22.67 -21.17 -11.17
N GLY A 113 22.83 -19.95 -11.69
CA GLY A 113 24.10 -19.47 -12.23
C GLY A 113 25.21 -19.47 -11.17
N ARG A 114 24.92 -18.99 -9.95
CA ARG A 114 25.88 -19.02 -8.82
C ARG A 114 26.23 -20.46 -8.42
N LEU A 115 25.24 -21.33 -8.26
CA LEU A 115 25.46 -22.74 -7.91
C LEU A 115 26.28 -23.46 -9.00
N ALA A 116 25.98 -23.20 -10.27
CA ALA A 116 26.75 -23.75 -11.37
C ALA A 116 28.23 -23.34 -11.28
N THR A 117 28.51 -22.07 -10.99
CA THR A 117 29.89 -21.60 -10.80
C THR A 117 30.58 -22.23 -9.58
N GLU A 118 29.85 -22.44 -8.48
CA GLU A 118 30.39 -23.08 -7.27
C GLU A 118 30.78 -24.55 -7.50
N VAL A 119 29.99 -25.27 -8.30
CA VAL A 119 30.22 -26.69 -8.63
C VAL A 119 31.21 -26.85 -9.81
N GLY A 120 31.73 -25.74 -10.35
CA GLY A 120 32.67 -25.75 -11.47
C GLY A 120 32.03 -26.08 -12.83
N LEU A 121 30.70 -25.97 -12.93
CA LEU A 121 29.99 -26.06 -14.19
C LEU A 121 30.09 -24.73 -14.95
N THR A 122 30.11 -24.80 -16.28
CA THR A 122 30.17 -23.61 -17.14
C THR A 122 28.92 -22.74 -16.98
N ALA A 123 29.04 -21.43 -17.16
CA ALA A 123 27.91 -20.49 -17.01
C ALA A 123 26.70 -20.80 -17.92
N ASP A 124 26.93 -21.52 -19.02
CA ASP A 124 25.87 -21.98 -19.93
C ASP A 124 24.99 -23.08 -19.33
N SER A 125 25.49 -23.82 -18.33
CA SER A 125 24.69 -24.82 -17.61
C SER A 125 23.57 -24.22 -16.75
N GLY A 126 23.68 -22.93 -16.40
CA GLY A 126 22.62 -22.19 -15.70
C GLY A 126 21.51 -21.68 -16.63
N LYS A 127 21.67 -21.79 -17.96
CA LYS A 127 20.71 -21.29 -18.97
C LYS A 127 19.63 -22.32 -19.34
N TYR A 128 19.51 -23.41 -18.60
CA TYR A 128 18.50 -24.43 -18.88
C TYR A 128 17.16 -24.07 -18.24
N TRP A 129 16.31 -23.41 -19.02
CA TRP A 129 14.88 -23.39 -18.76
C TRP A 129 14.29 -24.72 -19.25
N SER A 130 13.87 -25.59 -18.33
CA SER A 130 13.15 -26.81 -18.70
C SER A 130 11.86 -26.44 -19.43
N ARG A 131 11.77 -26.84 -20.71
CA ARG A 131 10.64 -26.58 -21.62
C ARG A 131 9.35 -27.29 -21.21
N ILE A 132 9.33 -28.06 -20.12
CA ILE A 132 8.13 -28.80 -19.71
C ILE A 132 7.10 -27.80 -19.18
N GLN A 133 6.35 -27.25 -20.13
CA GLN A 133 5.13 -26.48 -20.03
C GLN A 133 5.23 -25.03 -19.56
N GLY A 134 6.42 -24.42 -19.47
CA GLY A 134 6.57 -22.96 -19.27
C GLY A 134 5.95 -22.40 -17.98
N LYS A 135 5.42 -23.26 -17.11
CA LYS A 135 4.79 -22.93 -15.84
C LYS A 135 5.84 -22.91 -14.75
N ILE A 136 5.87 -21.81 -13.99
CA ILE A 136 6.68 -21.69 -12.77
C ILE A 136 6.09 -22.66 -11.73
N GLN A 137 6.94 -23.41 -11.01
CA GLN A 137 6.44 -24.29 -9.95
C GLN A 137 5.70 -23.47 -8.87
N PRO A 138 4.54 -23.94 -8.38
CA PRO A 138 3.73 -23.20 -7.41
C PRO A 138 4.47 -22.84 -6.11
N THR A 139 5.43 -23.67 -5.68
CA THR A 139 6.23 -23.43 -4.48
C THR A 139 7.10 -22.18 -4.58
N PHE A 140 7.63 -21.89 -5.77
CA PHE A 140 8.41 -20.66 -6.01
C PHE A 140 7.56 -19.41 -5.94
N ARG A 141 6.29 -19.51 -6.36
CA ARG A 141 5.35 -18.40 -6.25
C ARG A 141 5.14 -17.98 -4.80
N VAL A 142 5.02 -18.93 -3.88
CA VAL A 142 4.88 -18.66 -2.45
C VAL A 142 6.19 -18.14 -1.87
N ASN A 143 7.30 -18.87 -2.07
CA ASN A 143 8.56 -18.56 -1.39
C ASN A 143 9.22 -17.24 -1.84
N TYR A 144 9.02 -16.82 -3.10
CA TYR A 144 9.61 -15.58 -3.62
C TYR A 144 8.71 -14.33 -3.47
N GLU A 145 7.41 -14.51 -3.19
CA GLU A 145 6.47 -13.40 -2.96
C GLU A 145 6.62 -12.76 -1.59
N HIS A 146 6.96 -13.53 -0.57
CA HIS A 146 7.07 -13.03 0.81
C HIS A 146 8.33 -12.18 1.07
N HIS A 147 9.07 -11.79 0.03
CA HIS A 147 10.23 -10.90 0.13
C HIS A 147 10.03 -9.62 -0.70
N VAL A 148 8.99 -8.86 -0.37
CA VAL A 148 8.91 -7.43 -0.67
C VAL A 148 8.96 -6.72 0.67
N GLY A 149 10.07 -6.02 0.87
CA GLY A 149 10.42 -5.35 2.10
C GLY A 149 9.38 -4.34 2.54
N SER A 150 9.12 -4.38 3.84
CA SER A 150 8.68 -3.28 4.68
C SER A 150 9.72 -2.14 4.71
N TYR A 151 9.98 -1.50 3.57
CA TYR A 151 10.75 -0.25 3.51
C TYR A 151 10.29 0.59 2.31
N SER A 152 9.35 1.50 2.56
CA SER A 152 9.30 2.91 2.10
C SER A 152 7.95 3.49 2.52
#